data_AF-A0A2G4IFZ9-F1
#
_entry.id   AF-A0A2G4IFZ9-F1
#
_cell.length_a   1.000
_cell.length_b   1.000
_cell.length_c   1.000
_cell.angle_alpha   90.00
_cell.angle_beta   90.00
_cell.angle_gamma   90.00
#
_symmetry.space_group_name_H-M   'P 1'
#
loop_
_entity.id
_entity.type
_entity.pdbx_description
1 polymer ?
#
loop_
_entity_poly.entity_id
_entity_poly.type
_entity_poly.pdbx_seq_one_letter_code
_entity_poly.pdbx_strand_id
1 'polypeptide(L)'
;MTDTTRCLASWTRLAIALIAVAGAGSPAQSQTDTAQRRDTAQKLPTTTIREATENLPEPFLRRSRIKGAGRFLVAKDIERLNPSHTPQLLARVSGGDIRDIGGGNIAIVGSRGTRLTMSGSVPNQLCIVGLALNDIRLPDGYDLKAIKPEDIAGLEFYNGPSSIPPELGGNVQGDANCGLFVIWLKDFRRRPK
;
A
#
# COMPACT_ATOMS: atom_id res chain seq x y z
N MET A 1 21.41 -29.29 38.12
CA MET A 1 20.77 -29.35 39.45
C MET A 1 21.87 -29.81 40.39
N THR A 2 22.43 -29.04 41.31
CA THR A 2 22.01 -27.85 42.07
C THR A 2 23.28 -27.39 42.79
N ASP A 3 23.57 -26.10 42.86
CA ASP A 3 24.48 -25.53 43.87
C ASP A 3 24.01 -24.08 44.15
N THR A 4 23.33 -23.81 45.28
CA THR A 4 23.87 -23.26 46.56
C THR A 4 24.63 -21.93 46.31
N THR A 5 24.44 -20.78 46.98
CA THR A 5 24.07 -20.50 48.37
C THR A 5 23.75 -19.00 48.51
N ARG A 6 22.93 -18.66 49.50
CA ARG A 6 22.54 -17.31 49.96
C ARG A 6 23.75 -16.49 50.49
N CYS A 7 23.64 -15.15 50.49
CA CYS A 7 24.12 -14.35 51.62
C CYS A 7 23.37 -13.01 51.73
N LEU A 8 22.78 -12.78 52.91
CA LEU A 8 22.14 -11.56 53.39
C LEU A 8 23.18 -10.57 53.92
N ALA A 9 22.92 -9.27 53.78
CA ALA A 9 23.21 -8.20 54.76
C ALA A 9 22.59 -6.90 54.21
N SER A 10 21.61 -6.24 54.84
CA SER A 10 21.72 -5.43 56.06
C SER A 10 22.76 -4.30 55.86
N TRP A 11 22.51 -3.00 56.03
CA TRP A 11 21.98 -2.31 57.20
C TRP A 11 21.47 -0.89 56.81
N THR A 12 20.54 -0.42 57.63
CA THR A 12 20.01 0.94 57.86
C THR A 12 21.03 2.07 57.89
N ARG A 13 20.60 3.29 57.51
CA ARG A 13 20.57 4.47 58.40
C ARG A 13 19.86 5.69 57.78
N LEU A 14 18.76 6.05 58.45
CA LEU A 14 18.14 7.38 58.47
C LEU A 14 19.18 8.42 58.96
N ALA A 15 19.17 9.60 58.35
CA ALA A 15 19.65 10.82 59.00
C ALA A 15 18.72 11.98 58.62
N ILE A 16 17.89 12.37 59.59
CA ILE A 16 17.08 13.58 59.60
C ILE A 16 17.97 14.70 60.13
N ALA A 17 18.01 15.84 59.43
CA ALA A 17 18.53 17.09 59.98
C ALA A 17 17.50 18.19 59.72
N LEU A 18 16.76 18.53 60.79
CA LEU A 18 15.95 19.73 60.93
C LEU A 18 16.87 20.90 61.27
N ILE A 19 16.79 21.99 60.52
CA ILE A 19 17.16 23.33 61.01
C ILE A 19 16.05 24.29 60.61
N ALA A 20 15.39 24.85 61.63
CA ALA A 20 14.46 25.97 61.53
C ALA A 20 15.21 27.24 61.91
N VAL A 21 15.08 28.31 61.11
CA VAL A 21 15.28 29.69 61.56
C VAL A 21 14.19 30.56 60.95
N ALA A 22 13.44 31.22 61.84
CA ALA A 22 12.41 32.20 61.56
C ALA A 22 13.04 33.57 61.22
N GLY A 23 12.38 34.33 60.35
CA GLY A 23 12.79 35.71 60.04
C GLY A 23 11.75 36.45 59.20
N ALA A 24 10.91 37.22 59.90
CA ALA A 24 10.25 38.48 59.53
C ALA A 24 9.71 38.68 58.09
N GLY A 25 8.40 38.92 58.02
CA GLY A 25 7.72 39.36 56.80
C GLY A 25 8.01 40.80 56.40
N SER A 26 7.80 41.06 55.10
CA SER A 26 7.44 42.37 54.54
C SER A 26 6.84 42.18 53.13
N PRO A 27 6.03 43.13 52.64
CA PRO A 27 4.76 42.84 51.98
C PRO A 27 4.80 42.88 50.44
N ALA A 28 3.75 42.27 49.87
CA ALA A 28 3.01 42.69 48.67
C ALA A 28 3.79 43.03 47.37
N GLN A 29 3.89 42.00 46.52
CA GLN A 29 3.42 41.97 45.12
C GLN A 29 3.40 43.28 44.29
N SER A 30 4.14 43.26 43.18
CA SER A 30 3.63 43.68 41.87
C SER A 30 4.35 42.88 40.79
N GLN A 31 3.77 41.73 40.43
CA GLN A 31 4.20 40.94 39.28
C GLN A 31 3.74 41.68 38.01
N THR A 32 4.71 42.22 37.27
CA THR A 32 4.48 42.65 35.89
C THR A 32 4.73 41.41 35.03
N ASP A 33 3.66 40.65 34.78
CA ASP A 33 3.65 39.46 33.95
C ASP A 33 3.97 39.86 32.50
N THR A 34 5.26 39.91 32.20
CA THR A 34 5.75 40.13 30.85
C THR A 34 5.79 38.75 30.20
N ALA A 35 4.71 38.41 29.49
CA ALA A 35 4.56 37.15 28.77
C ALA A 35 5.77 36.90 27.85
N GLN A 36 6.73 36.14 28.36
CA GLN A 36 7.94 35.77 27.66
C GLN A 36 7.57 34.66 26.66
N ARG A 37 7.13 35.07 25.47
CA ARG A 37 6.90 34.21 24.31
C ARG A 37 8.23 33.57 23.93
N ARG A 38 8.46 32.36 24.44
CA ARG A 38 9.57 31.51 24.00
C ARG A 38 9.27 31.09 22.56
N ASP A 39 9.84 31.82 21.61
CA ASP A 39 9.99 31.37 20.22
C ASP A 39 11.00 30.22 20.21
N THR A 40 10.57 29.06 20.70
CA THR A 40 11.24 27.80 20.43
C THR A 40 11.00 27.53 18.95
N ALA A 41 11.97 27.89 18.11
CA ALA A 41 12.00 27.48 16.71
C ALA A 41 11.91 25.95 16.67
N GLN A 42 10.72 25.44 16.37
CA GLN A 42 10.47 24.02 16.27
C GLN A 42 11.22 23.52 15.04
N LYS A 43 12.38 22.90 15.27
CA LYS A 43 13.17 22.26 14.22
C LYS A 43 12.34 21.11 13.68
N LEU A 44 11.69 21.33 12.54
CA LEU A 44 10.96 20.29 11.83
C LEU A 44 11.95 19.17 11.49
N PRO A 45 11.67 17.91 11.88
CA PRO A 45 12.53 16.81 11.50
C PRO A 45 12.53 16.73 9.97
N THR A 46 13.73 16.75 9.39
CA THR A 46 13.91 16.45 7.98
C THR A 46 13.49 15.00 7.76
N THR A 47 12.26 14.79 7.29
CA THR A 47 11.81 13.49 6.78
C THR A 47 12.62 13.19 5.52
N THR A 48 13.52 12.23 5.61
CA THR A 48 14.17 11.64 4.45
C THR A 48 13.09 10.94 3.64
N ILE A 49 12.72 11.54 2.50
CA ILE A 49 11.82 10.92 1.53
C ILE A 49 12.60 9.75 0.94
N ARG A 50 12.41 8.57 1.51
CA ARG A 50 12.88 7.33 0.91
C ARG A 50 12.05 7.10 -0.35
N GLU A 51 12.78 6.86 -1.43
CA GLU A 51 12.29 6.81 -2.81
C GLU A 51 11.17 5.75 -2.95
N ALA A 52 10.24 5.99 -3.89
CA ALA A 52 8.90 5.41 -4.07
C ALA A 52 8.72 3.88 -3.95
N THR A 53 9.79 3.10 -3.83
CA THR A 53 9.74 1.68 -3.49
C THR A 53 9.18 1.43 -2.09
N GLU A 54 9.30 2.39 -1.15
CA GLU A 54 9.02 2.14 0.27
C GLU A 54 7.53 1.98 0.62
N ASN A 55 6.59 2.38 -0.25
CA ASN A 55 5.15 2.26 0.02
C ASN A 55 4.48 1.07 -0.68
N LEU A 56 5.26 0.15 -1.26
CA LEU A 56 4.71 -1.06 -1.85
C LEU A 56 4.47 -2.12 -0.77
N PRO A 57 3.36 -2.88 -0.85
CA PRO A 57 3.04 -3.86 0.16
C PRO A 57 3.91 -5.11 -0.02
N GLU A 58 4.19 -5.82 1.08
CA GLU A 58 5.02 -7.03 1.08
C GLU A 58 4.63 -8.10 0.03
N PRO A 59 3.33 -8.38 -0.23
CA PRO A 59 2.94 -9.30 -1.28
C PRO A 59 3.48 -8.91 -2.66
N PHE A 60 3.43 -7.62 -3.02
CA PHE A 60 4.00 -7.12 -4.27
C PHE A 60 5.51 -7.34 -4.32
N LEU A 61 6.22 -6.93 -3.25
CA LEU A 61 7.68 -7.05 -3.19
C LEU A 61 8.13 -8.50 -3.28
N ARG A 62 7.46 -9.41 -2.57
CA ARG A 62 7.73 -10.85 -2.63
C ARG A 62 7.54 -11.39 -4.05
N ARG A 63 6.42 -11.08 -4.70
CA ARG A 63 6.12 -11.59 -6.05
C ARG A 63 7.03 -11.02 -7.13
N SER A 64 7.43 -9.75 -7.00
CA SER A 64 8.35 -9.09 -7.94
C SER A 64 9.74 -9.73 -8.00
N ARG A 65 10.15 -10.46 -6.95
CA ARG A 65 11.44 -11.16 -6.88
C ARG A 65 11.43 -12.52 -7.59
N ILE A 66 10.26 -13.06 -7.92
CA ILE A 66 10.12 -14.35 -8.59
C ILE A 66 10.44 -14.17 -10.08
N LYS A 67 11.58 -14.72 -10.52
CA LYS A 67 11.99 -14.63 -11.93
C LYS A 67 10.98 -15.35 -12.83
N GLY A 68 10.60 -14.69 -13.92
CA GLY A 68 9.67 -15.24 -14.91
C GLY A 68 8.19 -15.21 -14.50
N ALA A 69 7.86 -14.72 -13.30
CA ALA A 69 6.49 -14.44 -12.91
C ALA A 69 6.10 -13.05 -13.40
N GLY A 70 5.06 -12.93 -14.23
CA GLY A 70 4.42 -11.67 -14.58
C GLY A 70 5.32 -10.50 -15.03
N ARG A 71 4.74 -9.30 -15.01
CA ARG A 71 5.38 -8.00 -15.22
C ARG A 71 5.03 -7.12 -14.03
N PHE A 72 6.01 -6.41 -13.49
CA PHE A 72 5.86 -5.53 -12.34
C PHE A 72 6.27 -4.11 -12.73
N LEU A 73 5.43 -3.14 -12.39
CA LEU A 73 5.71 -1.73 -12.56
C LEU A 73 5.56 -1.05 -11.21
N VAL A 74 6.53 -0.20 -10.85
CA VAL A 74 6.41 0.69 -9.70
C VAL A 74 5.91 2.07 -10.14
N ALA A 75 5.54 2.93 -9.20
CA ALA A 75 5.06 4.29 -9.48
C ALA A 75 5.95 5.05 -10.49
N LYS A 76 7.27 4.96 -10.34
CA LYS A 76 8.25 5.59 -11.25
C LYS A 76 8.15 5.08 -12.69
N ASP A 77 7.83 3.80 -12.89
CA ASP A 77 7.64 3.22 -14.22
C ASP A 77 6.31 3.67 -14.82
N ILE A 78 5.26 3.76 -14.00
CA ILE A 78 3.94 4.25 -14.41
C ILE A 78 4.03 5.72 -14.83
N GLU A 79 4.73 6.54 -14.05
CA GLU A 79 4.99 7.96 -14.35
C GLU A 79 5.73 8.11 -15.69
N ARG A 80 6.74 7.27 -15.95
CA ARG A 80 7.47 7.28 -17.23
C ARG A 80 6.57 6.95 -18.43
N LEU A 81 5.57 6.09 -18.24
CA LEU A 81 4.59 5.78 -19.28
C LEU A 81 3.62 6.95 -19.52
N ASN A 82 3.47 7.87 -18.57
CA ASN A 82 2.56 9.03 -18.61
C ASN A 82 1.17 8.70 -19.22
N PRO A 83 0.42 7.74 -18.63
CA PRO A 83 -0.92 7.42 -19.08
C PRO A 83 -1.93 8.51 -18.67
N SER A 84 -2.83 8.88 -19.57
CA SER A 84 -3.90 9.85 -19.27
C SER A 84 -5.00 9.27 -18.37
N HIS A 85 -5.20 7.95 -18.40
CA HIS A 85 -6.19 7.23 -17.61
C HIS A 85 -5.77 5.77 -17.41
N THR A 86 -6.26 5.12 -16.36
CA THR A 86 -5.87 3.75 -15.99
C THR A 86 -6.14 2.71 -17.08
N PRO A 87 -7.28 2.73 -17.82
CA PRO A 87 -7.47 1.83 -18.96
C PRO A 87 -6.35 1.90 -20.01
N GLN A 88 -5.85 3.10 -20.32
CA GLN A 88 -4.73 3.28 -21.25
C GLN A 88 -3.44 2.70 -20.68
N LEU A 89 -3.18 2.87 -19.38
CA LEU A 89 -2.05 2.23 -18.71
C LEU A 89 -2.13 0.71 -18.84
N LEU A 90 -3.27 0.12 -18.49
CA LEU A 90 -3.47 -1.32 -18.51
C LEU A 90 -3.34 -1.89 -19.93
N ALA A 91 -3.93 -1.25 -20.94
CA ALA A 91 -3.78 -1.66 -22.33
C ALA A 91 -2.31 -1.64 -22.80
N ARG A 92 -1.56 -0.58 -22.46
CA ARG A 92 -0.11 -0.49 -22.77
C ARG A 92 0.70 -1.59 -22.07
N VAL A 93 0.32 -1.97 -20.86
CA VAL A 93 1.04 -3.01 -20.08
C VAL A 93 0.66 -4.42 -20.55
N SER A 94 -0.59 -4.70 -20.89
CA SER A 94 -0.98 -6.02 -21.43
C SER A 94 -0.60 -6.21 -22.90
N GLY A 95 -0.34 -5.12 -23.62
CA GLY A 95 -0.27 -5.12 -25.09
C GLY A 95 -1.62 -5.43 -25.74
N GLY A 96 -2.70 -5.28 -24.97
CA GLY A 96 -4.07 -5.58 -25.38
C GLY A 96 -4.85 -4.33 -25.77
N ASP A 97 -6.15 -4.52 -25.98
CA ASP A 97 -7.07 -3.46 -26.41
C ASP A 97 -8.07 -3.10 -25.31
N ILE A 98 -8.53 -1.86 -25.33
CA ILE A 98 -9.70 -1.41 -24.55
C ILE A 98 -10.94 -1.69 -25.41
N ARG A 99 -11.90 -2.45 -24.87
CA ARG A 99 -13.17 -2.73 -25.55
C ARG A 99 -14.34 -2.33 -24.66
N ASP A 100 -15.37 -1.77 -25.27
CA ASP A 100 -16.68 -1.59 -24.63
C ASP A 100 -17.39 -2.94 -24.63
N ILE A 101 -17.81 -3.39 -23.46
CA ILE A 101 -18.53 -4.66 -23.26
C ILE A 101 -20.04 -4.45 -23.05
N GLY A 102 -20.53 -3.23 -23.28
CA GLY A 102 -21.93 -2.84 -23.17
C GLY A 102 -22.21 -2.01 -21.91
N GLY A 103 -23.22 -1.13 -22.00
CA GLY A 103 -23.67 -0.31 -20.87
C GLY A 103 -22.67 0.78 -20.45
N GLY A 104 -21.71 1.13 -21.30
CA GLY A 104 -20.64 2.09 -20.99
C GLY A 104 -19.49 1.50 -20.18
N ASN A 105 -19.50 0.18 -19.94
CA ASN A 105 -18.45 -0.52 -19.20
C ASN A 105 -17.31 -0.87 -20.15
N ILE A 106 -16.09 -0.53 -19.73
CA ILE A 106 -14.87 -0.83 -20.48
C ILE A 106 -14.16 -2.02 -19.87
N ALA A 107 -13.64 -2.90 -20.72
CA ALA A 107 -12.82 -4.03 -20.33
C ALA A 107 -11.49 -4.00 -21.07
N ILE A 108 -10.45 -4.56 -20.42
CA ILE A 108 -9.16 -4.78 -21.05
C ILE A 108 -9.16 -6.18 -21.65
N VAL A 109 -9.05 -6.27 -22.97
CA VAL A 109 -8.92 -7.53 -23.68
C VAL A 109 -7.44 -7.84 -23.85
N GLY A 110 -7.02 -9.03 -23.41
CA GLY A 110 -5.63 -9.44 -23.48
C GLY A 110 -5.13 -9.58 -24.92
N SER A 111 -3.82 -9.46 -25.12
CA SER A 111 -3.15 -9.63 -26.43
C SER A 111 -3.31 -11.02 -27.05
N ARG A 112 -3.83 -11.99 -26.30
CA ARG A 112 -4.13 -13.35 -26.77
C ARG A 112 -5.45 -13.47 -27.53
N GLY A 113 -6.16 -12.36 -27.75
CA GLY A 113 -7.33 -12.31 -28.64
C GLY A 113 -8.58 -12.94 -28.04
N THR A 114 -9.12 -13.98 -28.69
CA THR A 114 -10.39 -14.61 -28.32
C THR A 114 -10.17 -15.98 -27.71
N ARG A 115 -10.91 -16.30 -26.64
CA ARG A 115 -10.90 -17.61 -26.03
C ARG A 115 -11.86 -18.54 -26.77
N LEU A 116 -11.40 -19.75 -27.06
CA LEU A 116 -12.25 -20.85 -27.49
C LEU A 116 -12.98 -21.41 -26.26
N THR A 117 -14.31 -21.33 -26.25
CA THR A 117 -15.14 -21.96 -25.23
C THR A 117 -15.65 -23.29 -25.78
N MET A 118 -15.47 -24.38 -25.04
CA MET A 118 -16.04 -25.69 -25.41
C MET A 118 -17.57 -25.74 -25.25
N SER A 119 -18.17 -24.68 -24.68
CA SER A 119 -19.63 -24.50 -24.61
C SER A 119 -20.12 -23.90 -25.93
N GLY A 120 -20.72 -24.75 -26.77
CA GLY A 120 -20.99 -24.48 -28.19
C GLY A 120 -22.11 -23.49 -28.50
N SER A 121 -22.03 -22.23 -28.04
CA SER A 121 -23.03 -21.21 -28.42
C SER A 121 -22.49 -19.81 -28.74
N VAL A 122 -21.22 -19.51 -28.45
CA VAL A 122 -20.60 -18.25 -28.91
C VAL A 122 -19.18 -18.53 -29.39
N PRO A 123 -18.93 -18.66 -30.71
CA PRO A 123 -17.56 -18.66 -31.20
C PRO A 123 -16.92 -17.31 -30.83
N ASN A 124 -15.70 -17.35 -30.29
CA ASN A 124 -14.85 -16.19 -29.99
C ASN A 124 -15.30 -15.31 -28.81
N GLN A 125 -15.32 -15.86 -27.59
CA GLN A 125 -15.47 -15.03 -26.39
C GLN A 125 -14.24 -14.11 -26.24
N LEU A 126 -14.46 -12.80 -26.05
CA LEU A 126 -13.37 -11.85 -25.80
C LEU A 126 -12.57 -12.30 -24.58
N CYS A 127 -11.24 -12.32 -24.71
CA CYS A 127 -10.37 -12.76 -23.63
C CYS A 127 -10.14 -11.59 -22.65
N ILE A 128 -11.10 -11.36 -21.75
CA ILE A 128 -11.08 -10.25 -20.79
C ILE A 128 -10.08 -10.54 -19.67
N VAL A 129 -9.17 -9.61 -19.41
CA VAL A 129 -8.17 -9.70 -18.33
C VAL A 129 -8.85 -9.42 -17.00
N GLY A 130 -8.64 -10.29 -16.01
CA GLY A 130 -9.14 -10.10 -14.66
C GLY A 130 -8.49 -8.91 -13.96
N LEU A 131 -9.22 -8.27 -13.05
CA LEU A 131 -8.78 -7.09 -12.33
C LEU A 131 -8.88 -7.31 -10.83
N ALA A 132 -7.83 -6.91 -10.13
CA ALA A 132 -7.77 -6.92 -8.68
C ALA A 132 -7.24 -5.59 -8.16
N LEU A 133 -7.78 -5.14 -7.04
CA LEU A 133 -7.36 -3.96 -6.32
C LEU A 133 -6.93 -4.39 -4.92
N ASN A 134 -5.65 -4.19 -4.58
CA ASN A 134 -5.07 -4.62 -3.30
C ASN A 134 -5.38 -6.10 -2.96
N ASP A 135 -5.13 -7.01 -3.90
CA ASP A 135 -5.46 -8.46 -3.81
C ASP A 135 -6.97 -8.79 -3.67
N ILE A 136 -7.88 -7.83 -3.86
CA ILE A 136 -9.34 -8.06 -3.88
C ILE A 136 -9.82 -8.04 -5.33
N ARG A 137 -10.55 -9.08 -5.76
CA ARG A 137 -11.15 -9.13 -7.09
C ARG A 137 -12.14 -7.99 -7.29
N LEU A 138 -11.99 -7.28 -8.40
CA LEU A 138 -12.99 -6.33 -8.86
C LEU A 138 -14.05 -7.06 -9.69
N PRO A 139 -15.32 -6.61 -9.62
CA PRO A 139 -16.36 -7.16 -10.48
C PRO A 139 -16.06 -6.87 -11.96
N ASP A 140 -16.54 -7.72 -12.84
CA ASP A 140 -16.44 -7.50 -14.27
C ASP A 140 -17.18 -6.21 -14.65
N GLY A 141 -16.57 -5.37 -15.49
CA GLY A 141 -17.12 -4.07 -15.86
C GLY A 141 -16.94 -2.95 -14.83
N TYR A 142 -16.11 -3.14 -13.80
CA TYR A 142 -15.73 -2.06 -12.88
C TYR A 142 -15.24 -0.80 -13.63
N ASP A 143 -15.65 0.39 -13.18
CA ASP A 143 -15.21 1.65 -13.78
C ASP A 143 -13.74 1.92 -13.47
N LEU A 144 -12.87 1.49 -14.38
CA LEU A 144 -11.44 1.72 -14.34
C LEU A 144 -11.06 3.20 -14.37
N LYS A 145 -11.94 4.11 -14.79
CA LYS A 145 -11.67 5.56 -14.76
C LYS A 145 -11.78 6.13 -13.34
N ALA A 146 -12.42 5.42 -12.42
CA ALA A 146 -12.48 5.80 -11.01
C ALA A 146 -11.12 5.72 -10.31
N ILE A 147 -10.19 4.91 -10.84
CA ILE A 147 -8.81 4.83 -10.36
C ILE A 147 -7.97 5.71 -11.28
N LYS A 148 -7.27 6.68 -10.72
CA LYS A 148 -6.32 7.49 -11.49
C LYS A 148 -4.95 6.83 -11.51
N PRO A 149 -4.16 6.96 -12.59
CA PRO A 149 -2.81 6.42 -12.63
C PRO A 149 -1.90 6.98 -11.53
N GLU A 150 -2.11 8.24 -11.14
CA GLU A 150 -1.36 8.91 -10.06
C GLU A 150 -1.61 8.29 -8.68
N ASP A 151 -2.72 7.60 -8.47
CA ASP A 151 -3.07 6.93 -7.20
C ASP A 151 -2.44 5.53 -7.09
N ILE A 152 -1.81 5.02 -8.15
CA ILE A 152 -1.25 3.67 -8.21
C ILE A 152 0.18 3.69 -7.67
N ALA A 153 0.45 2.88 -6.64
CA ALA A 153 1.79 2.64 -6.09
C ALA A 153 2.55 1.60 -6.92
N GLY A 154 1.85 0.55 -7.35
CA GLY A 154 2.42 -0.54 -8.14
C GLY A 154 1.37 -1.27 -8.94
N LEU A 155 1.83 -1.94 -9.99
CA LEU A 155 1.01 -2.73 -10.89
C LEU A 155 1.68 -4.07 -11.16
N GLU A 156 0.93 -5.15 -10.98
CA GLU A 156 1.33 -6.50 -11.39
C GLU A 156 0.47 -6.90 -12.57
N PHE A 157 1.10 -7.48 -13.59
CA PHE A 157 0.41 -8.06 -14.73
C PHE A 157 0.88 -9.48 -14.97
N TYR A 158 -0.06 -10.40 -15.00
CA TYR A 158 0.18 -11.80 -15.27
C TYR A 158 -0.50 -12.18 -16.58
N ASN A 159 0.27 -12.64 -17.56
CA ASN A 159 -0.22 -12.99 -18.89
C ASN A 159 -0.84 -14.40 -18.93
N GLY A 160 -1.65 -14.76 -17.93
CA GLY A 160 -2.43 -16.01 -17.89
C GLY A 160 -2.12 -16.94 -16.74
N PRO A 161 -2.84 -18.06 -16.65
CA PRO A 161 -2.94 -18.90 -15.45
C PRO A 161 -1.59 -19.46 -15.00
N SER A 162 -0.71 -19.81 -15.93
CA SER A 162 0.64 -20.35 -15.63
C SER A 162 1.57 -19.33 -14.98
N SER A 163 1.30 -18.03 -15.16
CA SER A 163 2.10 -16.96 -14.56
C SER A 163 1.51 -16.43 -13.26
N ILE A 164 0.27 -16.81 -12.95
CA ILE A 164 -0.44 -16.27 -11.79
C ILE A 164 -0.05 -17.07 -10.54
N PRO A 165 0.43 -16.39 -9.49
CA PRO A 165 0.78 -17.03 -8.23
C PRO A 165 -0.40 -17.83 -7.64
N PRO A 166 -0.14 -19.00 -7.02
CA PRO A 166 -1.19 -19.81 -6.40
C PRO A 166 -2.01 -19.06 -5.34
N GLU A 167 -1.42 -18.10 -4.62
CA GLU A 167 -2.14 -17.30 -3.62
C GLU A 167 -3.24 -16.40 -4.21
N LEU A 168 -3.21 -16.13 -5.51
CA LEU A 168 -4.24 -15.39 -6.24
C LEU A 168 -5.25 -16.33 -6.93
N GLY A 169 -4.92 -17.62 -7.03
CA GLY A 169 -5.75 -18.68 -7.60
C GLY A 169 -6.96 -18.98 -6.71
N GLY A 170 -8.16 -18.66 -7.17
CA GLY A 170 -9.42 -18.96 -6.48
C GLY A 170 -10.31 -17.73 -6.30
N ASN A 171 -9.89 -16.77 -5.49
CA ASN A 171 -10.70 -15.58 -5.17
C ASN A 171 -10.47 -14.42 -6.14
N VAL A 172 -9.23 -14.27 -6.61
CA VAL A 172 -8.79 -13.14 -7.46
C VAL A 172 -8.81 -13.52 -8.93
N GLN A 173 -8.47 -14.78 -9.23
CA GLN A 173 -8.42 -15.35 -10.56
C GLN A 173 -9.77 -15.30 -11.30
N GLY A 174 -10.86 -15.85 -10.76
CA GLY A 174 -12.10 -16.00 -11.55
C GLY A 174 -11.85 -16.58 -12.95
N ASP A 175 -12.40 -15.93 -13.98
CA ASP A 175 -12.17 -16.23 -15.41
C ASP A 175 -10.84 -15.68 -15.99
N ALA A 176 -9.83 -15.38 -15.16
CA ALA A 176 -8.53 -14.80 -15.57
C ALA A 176 -7.61 -15.76 -16.35
N ASN A 177 -8.17 -16.69 -17.12
CA ASN A 177 -7.46 -17.44 -18.17
C ASN A 177 -6.71 -16.49 -19.13
N CYS A 178 -7.27 -15.30 -19.31
CA CYS A 178 -6.78 -14.24 -20.19
C CYS A 178 -5.72 -13.35 -19.56
N GLY A 179 -5.47 -13.51 -18.27
CA GLY A 179 -4.48 -12.77 -17.50
C GLY A 179 -5.12 -12.06 -16.31
N LEU A 180 -4.27 -11.54 -15.43
CA LEU A 180 -4.68 -10.86 -14.22
C LEU A 180 -3.85 -9.60 -14.01
N PHE A 181 -4.52 -8.49 -13.72
CA PHE A 181 -3.90 -7.30 -13.17
C PHE A 181 -4.14 -7.24 -11.66
N VAL A 182 -3.08 -6.94 -10.91
CA VAL A 182 -3.18 -6.56 -9.49
C VAL A 182 -2.71 -5.11 -9.37
N ILE A 183 -3.65 -4.23 -9.03
CA ILE A 183 -3.42 -2.80 -8.86
C ILE A 183 -3.23 -2.54 -7.38
N TRP A 184 -2.10 -1.93 -7.02
CA TRP A 184 -1.81 -1.49 -5.66
C TRP A 184 -1.94 0.01 -5.56
N LEU A 185 -2.83 0.48 -4.69
CA LEU A 185 -3.01 1.91 -4.45
C LEU A 185 -1.98 2.44 -3.47
N LYS A 186 -1.60 3.72 -3.62
CA LYS A 186 -0.78 4.45 -2.64
C LYS A 186 -1.49 4.55 -1.29
N ASP A 187 -2.81 4.68 -1.30
CA ASP A 187 -3.65 4.60 -0.10
C ASP A 187 -4.42 3.28 -0.04
N PHE A 188 -3.87 2.31 0.69
CA PHE A 188 -4.48 0.99 0.89
C PHE A 188 -5.82 1.04 1.64
N ARG A 189 -6.17 2.15 2.30
CA ARG A 189 -7.45 2.29 3.01
C ARG A 189 -8.62 2.62 2.09
N ARG A 190 -8.35 3.01 0.84
CA ARG A 190 -9.39 3.30 -0.15
C ARG A 190 -10.03 2.00 -0.64
N ARG A 191 -11.15 1.61 -0.01
CA ARG A 191 -12.01 0.53 -0.51
C ARG A 191 -12.70 1.01 -1.81
N PRO A 192 -12.76 0.18 -2.86
CA PRO A 192 -13.64 0.46 -3.99
C PRO A 192 -15.09 0.49 -3.48
N LYS A 193 -15.85 1.52 -3.88
CA LYS A 193 -17.28 1.63 -3.60
C LYS A 193 -18.08 0.91 -4.67
#